data_AF-A0ABD0NHF9-F1
#
_entry.id   AF-A0ABD0NHF9-F1
#
_cell.length_a   1.000
_cell.length_b   1.000
_cell.length_c   1.000
_cell.angle_alpha   90.00
_cell.angle_beta   90.00
_cell.angle_gamma   90.00
#
_symmetry.space_group_name_H-M   'P 1'
#
loop_
_entity.id
_entity.type
_entity.pdbx_description
1 polymer ?
#
loop_
_entity_poly.entity_id
_entity_poly.type
_entity_poly.pdbx_seq_one_letter_code
_entity_poly.pdbx_strand_id
1 'polypeptide(L)' 'FNGRSSLLYRFNQKSTSTVKDVISLRFKSQRADGVLVHGEGQRGDYITLELHKGRLALHINLG' A
#
# COMPACT_ATOMS: atom_id res chain seq x y z
N PHE A 1 9.82 -9.65 5.38
CA PHE A 1 9.20 -8.89 6.48
C PHE A 1 8.88 -9.84 7.63
N ASN A 2 9.18 -9.46 8.87
CA ASN A 2 8.95 -10.29 10.08
C ASN A 2 7.76 -9.80 10.93
N GLY A 3 6.96 -8.87 10.41
CA GLY A 3 5.89 -8.18 11.12
C GLY A 3 6.35 -6.97 11.94
N ARG A 4 7.66 -6.68 12.00
CA ARG A 4 8.24 -5.49 12.65
C ARG A 4 9.15 -4.68 11.73
N SER A 5 9.23 -5.06 10.45
CA SER A 5 10.01 -4.35 9.44
C SER A 5 9.10 -3.82 8.33
N SER A 6 9.50 -2.71 7.72
CA SER A 6 8.86 -2.09 6.55
C SER A 6 9.93 -1.57 5.60
N LEU A 7 9.55 -1.40 4.33
CA LEU A 7 10.32 -0.63 3.37
C LEU A 7 9.62 0.71 3.21
N LEU A 8 10.31 1.80 3.53
CA LEU A 8 9.78 3.15 3.39
C LEU A 8 10.36 3.79 2.14
N TYR A 9 9.48 4.29 1.28
CA TYR A 9 9.86 5.05 0.10
C TYR A 9 9.07 6.36 0.09
N ARG A 10 9.80 7.45 -0.16
CA ARG A 10 9.21 8.78 -0.32
C ARG A 10 9.56 9.30 -1.70
N PHE A 11 8.55 9.63 -2.48
CA PHE A 11 8.74 10.27 -3.78
C PHE A 11 9.41 11.63 -3.58
N ASN A 12 10.51 11.89 -4.29
CA ASN A 12 11.23 13.17 -4.23
C ASN A 12 10.63 14.25 -5.15
N GLN A 13 9.56 13.95 -5.90
CA GLN A 13 8.90 14.88 -6.80
C GLN A 13 7.75 15.61 -6.09
N LYS A 14 7.69 16.93 -6.27
CA LYS A 14 6.86 17.86 -5.47
C LYS A 14 5.34 17.73 -5.65
N SER A 15 4.86 16.88 -6.55
CA SER A 15 3.46 16.49 -6.71
C SER A 15 3.40 15.49 -7.86
N THR A 16 3.14 14.21 -7.58
CA THR A 16 2.83 13.24 -8.62
C THR A 16 1.33 13.25 -8.85
N SER A 17 0.85 14.02 -9.84
CA SER A 17 -0.49 13.83 -10.40
C SER A 17 -0.37 12.82 -11.53
N THR A 18 -0.69 11.57 -11.26
CA THR A 18 -0.67 10.48 -12.23
C THR A 18 -2.08 10.28 -12.79
N VAL A 19 -2.18 10.07 -14.11
CA VAL A 19 -3.46 9.67 -14.74
C VAL A 19 -3.75 8.19 -14.46
N LYS A 20 -2.69 7.40 -14.23
CA LYS A 20 -2.76 5.97 -13.94
C LYS A 20 -1.53 5.56 -13.14
N ASP A 21 -1.76 4.77 -12.10
CA ASP A 21 -0.73 4.05 -11.38
C ASP A 21 -0.90 2.54 -11.55
N VAL A 22 0.22 1.81 -11.58
CA VAL A 22 0.24 0.34 -11.64
C VAL A 22 1.14 -0.18 -10.54
N ILE A 23 0.54 -0.96 -9.63
CA ILE A 23 1.26 -1.64 -8.56
C ILE A 23 1.18 -3.15 -8.82
N SER A 24 2.35 -3.77 -9.02
CA SER A 24 2.47 -5.21 -9.22
C SER A 24 3.35 -5.80 -8.13
N LEU A 25 2.87 -6.82 -7.44
CA LEU A 25 3.62 -7.51 -6.39
C LEU A 25 3.27 -8.99 -6.30
N ARG A 26 4.22 -9.77 -5.79
CA ARG A 26 4.01 -11.16 -5.39
C ARG A 26 4.32 -11.25 -3.90
N PHE A 27 3.41 -11.85 -3.13
CA PHE A 27 3.60 -12.03 -1.69
C PHE A 27 3.36 -13.49 -1.29
N LYS A 28 3.92 -13.87 -0.15
CA LYS A 28 3.64 -15.12 0.57
C LYS A 28 3.69 -14.81 2.05
N SER A 29 2.65 -15.21 2.79
CA SER A 29 2.55 -14.98 4.23
C SER A 29 2.02 -16.23 4.92
N GLN A 30 2.50 -16.48 6.14
CA GLN A 30 1.89 -17.44 7.06
C GLN A 30 0.82 -16.78 7.97
N ARG A 31 0.73 -15.45 7.93
CA ARG A 31 -0.27 -14.68 8.69
C ARG A 31 -1.47 -14.36 7.83
N ALA A 32 -2.65 -14.50 8.42
CA ALA A 32 -3.93 -14.17 7.79
C ALA A 32 -4.20 -12.66 7.72
N ASP A 33 -3.50 -11.88 8.55
CA ASP A 33 -3.68 -10.44 8.67
C ASP A 33 -2.35 -9.69 8.53
N GLY A 34 -2.38 -8.56 7.84
CA GLY A 34 -1.25 -7.64 7.74
C GLY A 34 -1.25 -6.79 6.47
N VAL A 35 -0.68 -5.58 6.59
CA VAL A 35 -0.52 -4.64 5.49
C VAL A 35 0.58 -5.13 4.53
N LEU A 36 0.28 -5.13 3.23
CA LEU A 36 1.22 -5.45 2.16
C LEU A 36 1.82 -4.17 1.56
N VAL A 37 0.95 -3.20 1.27
CA VAL A 37 1.30 -1.90 0.71
C VAL A 37 0.42 -0.84 1.36
N HIS A 38 1.02 0.28 1.71
CA HIS A 38 0.31 1.47 2.13
C HIS A 38 1.00 2.70 1.53
N GLY A 39 0.21 3.58 0.93
CA GLY A 39 0.67 4.84 0.38
C GLY A 39 -0.30 5.95 0.74
N GLU A 40 0.24 7.10 1.13
CA GLU A 40 -0.53 8.30 1.46
C GLU A 40 -0.09 9.44 0.53
N GLY A 41 -1.06 10.14 -0.03
CA GLY A 41 -0.89 11.39 -0.74
C GLY A 41 -0.89 12.58 0.22
N GLN A 42 -0.54 13.76 -0.29
CA GLN A 42 -0.44 14.98 0.52
C GLN A 42 -1.79 15.50 1.04
N ARG A 43 -2.91 15.04 0.47
CA ARG A 43 -4.26 15.57 0.72
C ARG A 43 -5.18 14.59 1.45
N GLY A 44 -4.63 13.54 2.06
CA GLY A 44 -5.42 12.50 2.72
C GLY A 44 -5.87 11.38 1.77
N ASP A 45 -5.55 11.48 0.49
CA ASP A 45 -5.62 10.40 -0.48
C ASP A 45 -4.78 9.23 0.03
N TYR A 46 -5.27 8.00 -0.12
CA TYR A 46 -4.50 6.83 0.27
C TYR A 46 -4.86 5.61 -0.57
N ILE A 47 -3.93 4.66 -0.57
CA ILE A 47 -4.15 3.30 -1.02
C ILE A 47 -3.57 2.35 0.02
N THR A 48 -4.36 1.36 0.43
CA THR A 48 -3.92 0.28 1.30
C THR A 48 -4.31 -1.05 0.69
N LEU A 49 -3.33 -1.92 0.48
CA LEU A 49 -3.54 -3.33 0.16
C LEU A 49 -3.12 -4.16 1.36
N GLU A 50 -4.03 -4.97 1.87
CA GLU A 50 -3.78 -5.80 3.05
C GLU A 50 -4.35 -7.21 2.92
N LEU A 51 -3.84 -8.10 3.76
CA LEU A 51 -4.51 -9.34 4.10
C LEU A 51 -5.42 -9.08 5.30
N HIS A 52 -6.69 -9.47 5.16
CA HIS A 52 -7.66 -9.48 6.25
C HIS A 52 -8.36 -10.84 6.24
N LYS A 53 -8.17 -11.62 7.31
CA LYS A 53 -8.69 -12.99 7.45
C LYS A 53 -8.35 -13.89 6.25
N GLY A 54 -7.11 -13.78 5.75
CA GLY A 54 -6.58 -14.57 4.64
C GLY A 54 -7.09 -14.16 3.26
N ARG A 55 -7.83 -13.05 3.15
CA ARG A 55 -8.32 -12.48 1.88
C ARG A 55 -7.62 -11.16 1.61
N LEU A 56 -7.47 -10.85 0.33
CA LEU A 56 -6.97 -9.54 -0.09
C LEU A 56 -8.08 -8.49 0.05
N ALA A 57 -7.77 -7.41 0.74
CA ALA A 57 -8.62 -6.22 0.82
C ALA A 57 -7.86 -5.02 0.24
N LEU A 58 -8.53 -4.27 -0.63
CA LEU A 58 -8.01 -3.07 -1.27
C LEU A 58 -8.88 -1.88 -0.84
N HIS A 59 -8.25 -0.90 -0.20
CA HIS A 59 -8.85 0.34 0.23
C HIS A 59 -8.21 1.48 -0.55
N ILE A 60 -9.04 2.34 -1.16
CA ILE A 60 -8.59 3.47 -1.95
C ILE A 60 -9.43 4.69 -1.57
N ASN A 61 -8.77 5.82 -1.36
CA ASN A 61 -9.35 7.14 -1.28
C ASN A 61 -8.51 8.09 -2.16
N LEU A 62 -9.14 8.88 -3.01
CA LEU A 62 -8.46 9.78 -3.94
C LEU A 62 -8.79 11.27 -3.68
N GLY A 63 -9.29 11.58 -2.48
CA GLY A 63 -9.72 12.93 -2.08
C GLY A 63 -11.23 13.08 -2.03
#